data_AF-A0A847G3L0-F1
#
_entry.id   AF-A0A847G3L0-F1
#
_cell.length_a   1.000
_cell.length_b   1.000
_cell.length_c   1.000
_cell.angle_alpha   90.00
_cell.angle_beta   90.00
_cell.angle_gamma   90.00
#
_symmetry.space_group_name_H-M   'P 1'
#
loop_
_entity.id
_entity.type
_entity.pdbx_description
1 polymer ?
#
loop_
_entity_poly.entity_id
_entity_poly.type
_entity_poly.pdbx_seq_one_letter_code
_entity_poly.pdbx_strand_id
1 'polypeptide(L)'
;MSDQAFLKKLKILPPSFLWVLITLYVLLIPNAIIVYRYIEGKFGLVFAGKIPFVIIILFGLAFIAYLRLSRIKWKNVLYLIPCAVIVTVILNLEDNPNKHIHIPEYVLLAWLLYAAMSRDYRGKGLFILIFLCASLLGVVDELEQGIHPGRSYGWSDMLVNSSSALIGVFSILGLTRRAKPSGWDWLRDLKAYSGLLIVIATGLTGVVLMCVNLFHVQSAGGVFHGVYPPWLLAWSFFYMISTPLFVYTHRSVIAALHPVMITTKMWTYPILAILYYMHFLMVFVAITGVMFK
;
A
#
# COMPACT_ATOMS: atom_id res chain seq x y z
N MET A 1 4.14 -25.22 -18.52
CA MET A 1 4.02 -25.35 -17.05
C MET A 1 2.69 -24.75 -16.64
N SER A 2 1.83 -25.50 -15.93
CA SER A 2 0.55 -24.95 -15.46
C SER A 2 0.81 -23.91 -14.36
N ASP A 3 -0.09 -22.91 -14.23
CA ASP A 3 -0.08 -21.88 -13.18
C ASP A 3 0.14 -22.44 -11.76
N GLN A 4 -0.17 -23.73 -11.55
CA GLN A 4 0.06 -24.43 -10.29
C GLN A 4 1.54 -24.59 -9.91
N ALA A 5 2.49 -24.62 -10.87
CA ALA A 5 3.90 -24.85 -10.57
C ALA A 5 4.61 -23.62 -9.98
N PHE A 6 4.30 -22.42 -10.49
CA PHE A 6 4.81 -21.15 -9.94
C PHE A 6 4.16 -20.84 -8.59
N LEU A 7 2.83 -21.02 -8.49
CA LEU A 7 2.12 -20.91 -7.22
C LEU A 7 2.57 -21.98 -6.20
N LYS A 8 2.99 -23.17 -6.62
CA LYS A 8 3.61 -24.19 -5.73
C LYS A 8 4.93 -23.71 -5.14
N LYS A 9 5.78 -23.03 -5.92
CA LYS A 9 7.05 -22.49 -5.40
C LYS A 9 6.83 -21.32 -4.44
N LEU A 10 5.85 -20.45 -4.70
CA LEU A 10 5.47 -19.40 -3.75
C LEU A 10 4.81 -19.95 -2.48
N LYS A 11 4.17 -21.12 -2.51
CA LYS A 11 3.68 -21.83 -1.31
C LYS A 11 4.81 -22.31 -0.37
N ILE A 12 6.07 -22.25 -0.77
CA ILE A 12 7.22 -22.66 0.07
C ILE A 12 7.50 -21.63 1.17
N LEU A 13 7.33 -20.33 0.88
CA LEU A 13 7.56 -19.28 1.86
C LEU A 13 6.40 -19.25 2.87
N PRO A 14 6.63 -19.14 4.18
CA PRO A 14 5.55 -19.03 5.16
C PRO A 14 4.80 -17.69 4.99
N PRO A 15 3.48 -17.61 5.26
CA PRO A 15 2.71 -16.37 5.10
C PRO A 15 3.30 -15.18 5.89
N SER A 16 3.83 -15.44 7.09
CA SER A 16 4.50 -14.44 7.92
C SER A 16 5.70 -13.80 7.23
N PHE A 17 6.46 -14.56 6.45
CA PHE A 17 7.61 -14.03 5.70
C PHE A 17 7.19 -13.01 4.65
N LEU A 18 6.08 -13.23 3.95
CA LEU A 18 5.58 -12.26 2.97
C LEU A 18 5.14 -10.94 3.64
N TRP A 19 4.54 -11.01 4.82
CA TRP A 19 4.20 -9.82 5.59
C TRP A 19 5.43 -9.07 6.07
N VAL A 20 6.46 -9.77 6.55
CA VAL A 20 7.76 -9.16 6.90
C VAL A 20 8.38 -8.50 5.66
N LEU A 21 8.36 -9.16 4.51
CA LEU A 21 8.87 -8.59 3.26
C LEU A 21 8.11 -7.33 2.86
N ILE A 22 6.78 -7.31 2.98
CA ILE A 22 5.95 -6.12 2.71
C ILE A 22 6.33 -4.99 3.68
N THR A 23 6.46 -5.28 4.98
CA THR A 23 6.87 -4.27 5.97
C THR A 23 8.24 -3.69 5.66
N LEU A 24 9.24 -4.54 5.42
CA LEU A 24 10.59 -4.09 5.07
C LEU A 24 10.58 -3.30 3.75
N TYR A 25 9.80 -3.74 2.78
CA TYR A 25 9.67 -3.04 1.51
C TYR A 25 9.16 -1.62 1.72
N VAL A 26 8.03 -1.44 2.43
CA VAL A 26 7.43 -0.13 2.69
C VAL A 26 8.41 0.80 3.41
N LEU A 27 9.05 0.32 4.49
CA LEU A 27 10.04 1.11 5.25
C LEU A 27 11.28 1.52 4.42
N LEU A 28 11.54 0.83 3.31
CA LEU A 28 12.68 1.09 2.44
C LEU A 28 12.33 1.94 1.22
N ILE A 29 11.04 2.12 0.87
CA ILE A 29 10.63 2.93 -0.29
C ILE A 29 11.20 4.36 -0.23
N PRO A 30 11.10 5.12 0.89
CA PRO A 30 11.62 6.48 0.92
C PRO A 30 13.12 6.56 0.59
N ASN A 31 13.88 5.52 0.93
CA ASN A 31 15.32 5.39 0.70
C ASN A 31 15.71 5.13 -0.76
N ALA A 32 14.76 4.81 -1.65
CA ALA A 32 15.01 4.67 -3.09
C ALA A 32 15.63 5.93 -3.70
N ILE A 33 15.37 7.11 -3.11
CA ILE A 33 15.97 8.38 -3.49
C ILE A 33 17.50 8.37 -3.45
N ILE A 34 18.11 7.59 -2.55
CA ILE A 34 19.57 7.49 -2.42
C ILE A 34 20.15 6.85 -3.70
N VAL A 35 19.51 5.78 -4.16
CA VAL A 35 19.90 5.11 -5.41
C VAL A 35 19.65 6.03 -6.61
N TYR A 36 18.51 6.72 -6.65
CA TYR A 36 18.19 7.65 -7.72
C TYR A 36 19.17 8.82 -7.81
N ARG A 37 19.58 9.41 -6.67
CA ARG A 37 20.57 10.49 -6.65
C ARG A 37 21.97 10.02 -7.04
N TYR A 38 22.34 8.79 -6.69
CA TYR A 38 23.59 8.19 -7.11
C TYR A 38 23.63 7.98 -8.64
N ILE A 39 22.61 7.28 -9.15
CA ILE A 39 21.93 7.50 -10.43
C ILE A 39 22.32 8.73 -11.26
N GLU A 40 21.57 9.78 -10.95
CA GLU A 40 21.63 11.12 -11.47
C GLU A 40 23.03 11.73 -11.38
N GLY A 41 23.72 11.60 -10.25
CA GLY A 41 25.06 12.15 -10.07
C GLY A 41 26.11 11.53 -10.99
N LYS A 42 25.91 10.28 -11.43
CA LYS A 42 26.83 9.57 -12.34
C LYS A 42 26.49 9.73 -13.82
N PHE A 43 25.20 9.73 -14.16
CA PHE A 43 24.75 9.63 -15.56
C PHE A 43 23.87 10.81 -16.01
N GLY A 44 23.55 11.75 -15.11
CA GLY A 44 22.70 12.91 -15.36
C GLY A 44 21.21 12.64 -15.19
N LEU A 45 20.46 13.72 -14.96
CA LEU A 45 19.01 13.69 -14.70
C LEU A 45 18.20 13.06 -15.86
N VAL A 46 18.55 13.38 -17.11
CA VAL A 46 17.85 12.84 -18.29
C VAL A 46 17.98 11.31 -18.38
N PHE A 47 19.12 10.76 -17.97
CA PHE A 47 19.32 9.31 -17.94
C PHE A 47 18.54 8.68 -16.77
N ALA A 48 18.70 9.23 -15.56
CA ALA A 48 18.01 8.73 -14.37
C ALA A 48 16.47 8.74 -14.55
N GLY A 49 15.93 9.81 -15.14
CA GLY A 49 14.50 9.94 -15.44
C GLY A 49 13.96 8.90 -16.42
N LYS A 50 14.81 8.23 -17.22
CA LYS A 50 14.37 7.15 -18.13
C LYS A 50 14.20 5.79 -17.44
N ILE A 51 14.77 5.61 -16.25
CA ILE A 51 14.80 4.32 -15.54
C ILE A 51 13.38 3.78 -15.25
N PRO A 52 12.45 4.58 -14.69
CA PRO A 52 11.09 4.09 -14.45
C PRO A 52 10.41 3.56 -15.72
N PHE A 53 10.61 4.23 -16.86
CA PHE A 53 10.06 3.80 -18.15
C PHE A 53 10.63 2.47 -18.62
N VAL A 54 11.94 2.28 -18.48
CA VAL A 54 12.58 0.99 -18.82
C VAL A 54 11.98 -0.12 -17.97
N ILE A 55 11.79 0.10 -16.66
CA ILE A 55 11.18 -0.89 -15.77
C ILE A 55 9.74 -1.20 -16.20
N ILE A 56 8.93 -0.18 -16.53
CA ILE A 56 7.55 -0.35 -16.99
C ILE A 56 7.50 -1.15 -18.31
N ILE A 57 8.38 -0.84 -19.27
CA ILE A 57 8.46 -1.56 -20.55
C ILE A 57 8.85 -3.01 -20.31
N LEU A 58 9.89 -3.26 -19.51
CA LEU A 58 10.34 -4.61 -19.17
C LEU A 58 9.23 -5.39 -18.45
N PHE A 59 8.49 -4.75 -17.56
CA PHE A 59 7.33 -5.35 -16.90
C PHE A 59 6.23 -5.73 -17.90
N GLY A 60 5.90 -4.84 -18.84
CA GLY A 60 4.94 -5.13 -19.91
C GLY A 60 5.38 -6.29 -20.81
N LEU A 61 6.66 -6.35 -21.19
CA LEU A 61 7.22 -7.45 -21.95
C LEU A 61 7.18 -8.77 -21.14
N ALA A 62 7.55 -8.73 -19.87
CA ALA A 62 7.48 -9.89 -18.97
C ALA A 62 6.04 -10.38 -18.79
N PHE A 63 5.07 -9.48 -18.70
CA PHE A 63 3.64 -9.80 -18.66
C PHE A 63 3.20 -10.54 -19.93
N ILE A 64 3.55 -10.03 -21.11
CA ILE A 64 3.21 -10.66 -22.40
C ILE A 64 3.89 -12.03 -22.55
N ALA A 65 5.17 -12.11 -22.18
CA ALA A 65 5.92 -13.36 -22.17
C ALA A 65 5.27 -14.39 -21.23
N TYR A 66 4.92 -13.99 -20.01
CA TYR A 66 4.24 -14.86 -19.04
C TYR A 66 2.87 -15.32 -19.56
N LEU A 67 2.08 -14.45 -20.18
CA LEU A 67 0.81 -14.85 -20.81
C LEU A 67 1.01 -15.98 -21.83
N ARG A 68 2.01 -15.85 -22.71
CA ARG A 68 2.36 -16.87 -23.72
C ARG A 68 2.83 -18.17 -23.08
N LEU A 69 3.80 -18.09 -22.17
CA LEU A 69 4.46 -19.24 -21.55
C LEU A 69 3.51 -20.03 -20.64
N SER A 70 2.63 -19.34 -19.93
CA SER A 70 1.64 -19.94 -19.03
C SER A 70 0.34 -20.32 -19.76
N ARG A 71 0.28 -20.14 -21.08
CA ARG A 71 -0.88 -20.43 -21.95
C ARG A 71 -2.16 -19.74 -21.48
N ILE A 72 -2.04 -18.54 -20.89
CA ILE A 72 -3.17 -17.69 -20.50
C ILE A 72 -3.84 -17.14 -21.77
N LYS A 73 -5.15 -16.87 -21.71
CA LYS A 73 -5.89 -16.41 -22.89
C LYS A 73 -5.33 -15.08 -23.37
N TRP A 74 -5.03 -14.96 -24.66
CA TRP A 74 -4.44 -13.76 -25.26
C TRP A 74 -5.26 -12.49 -25.04
N LYS A 75 -6.59 -12.60 -24.95
CA LYS A 75 -7.48 -11.49 -24.59
C LYS A 75 -7.14 -10.82 -23.25
N ASN A 76 -6.42 -11.50 -22.35
CA ASN A 76 -5.99 -10.92 -21.09
C ASN A 76 -4.94 -9.80 -21.28
N VAL A 77 -4.36 -9.66 -22.47
CA VAL A 77 -3.54 -8.48 -22.81
C VAL A 77 -4.34 -7.17 -22.72
N LEU A 78 -5.68 -7.24 -22.85
CA LEU A 78 -6.55 -6.06 -22.72
C LEU A 78 -6.48 -5.42 -21.32
N TYR A 79 -6.02 -6.14 -20.29
CA TYR A 79 -5.77 -5.55 -18.98
C TYR A 79 -4.60 -4.56 -18.97
N LEU A 80 -3.74 -4.56 -20.00
CA LEU A 80 -2.70 -3.54 -20.17
C LEU A 80 -3.25 -2.20 -20.66
N ILE A 81 -4.47 -2.15 -21.21
CA ILE A 81 -5.11 -0.90 -21.67
C ILE A 81 -5.31 0.07 -20.49
N PRO A 82 -6.04 -0.29 -19.41
CA PRO A 82 -6.17 0.62 -18.26
C PRO A 82 -4.82 0.93 -17.62
N CYS A 83 -3.86 -0.01 -17.62
CA CYS A 83 -2.50 0.27 -17.16
C CYS A 83 -1.83 1.39 -17.96
N ALA A 84 -1.87 1.31 -19.30
CA ALA A 84 -1.27 2.31 -20.17
C ALA A 84 -1.95 3.68 -20.04
N VAL A 85 -3.29 3.70 -19.88
CA VAL A 85 -4.03 4.93 -19.61
C VAL A 85 -3.58 5.58 -18.30
N ILE A 86 -3.50 4.81 -17.21
CA ILE A 86 -3.07 5.33 -15.91
C ILE A 86 -1.63 5.85 -15.96
N VAL A 87 -0.70 5.11 -16.58
CA VAL A 87 0.68 5.57 -16.78
C VAL A 87 0.68 6.89 -17.54
N THR A 88 -0.05 6.98 -18.64
CA THR A 88 -0.13 8.21 -19.44
C THR A 88 -0.69 9.38 -18.62
N VAL A 89 -1.72 9.16 -17.81
CA VAL A 89 -2.27 10.20 -16.92
C VAL A 89 -1.23 10.66 -15.90
N ILE A 90 -0.53 9.74 -15.23
CA ILE A 90 0.54 10.08 -14.27
C ILE A 90 1.62 10.93 -14.94
N LEU A 91 2.07 10.53 -16.13
CA LEU A 91 3.13 11.24 -16.87
C LEU A 91 2.73 12.65 -17.31
N ASN A 92 1.43 12.94 -17.47
CA ASN A 92 0.95 14.28 -17.81
C ASN A 92 0.66 15.15 -16.57
N LEU A 93 0.54 14.54 -15.39
CA LEU A 93 0.25 15.25 -14.14
C LEU A 93 1.49 15.50 -13.29
N GLU A 94 2.54 14.69 -13.45
CA GLU A 94 3.76 14.78 -12.68
C GLU A 94 4.97 14.99 -13.59
N ASP A 95 5.47 16.23 -13.63
CA ASP A 95 6.61 16.60 -14.47
C ASP A 95 7.94 16.07 -13.94
N ASN A 96 8.05 15.78 -12.64
CA ASN A 96 9.30 15.33 -12.05
C ASN A 96 9.57 13.85 -12.38
N PRO A 97 10.59 13.54 -13.21
CA PRO A 97 10.85 12.17 -13.65
C PRO A 97 11.22 11.23 -12.50
N ASN A 98 11.79 11.76 -11.42
CA ASN A 98 12.11 10.99 -10.23
C ASN A 98 10.84 10.38 -9.62
N LYS A 99 9.72 11.12 -9.64
CA LYS A 99 8.47 10.64 -9.06
C LYS A 99 7.79 9.55 -9.90
N HIS A 100 8.22 9.32 -11.14
CA HIS A 100 7.70 8.18 -11.91
C HIS A 100 8.19 6.84 -11.36
N ILE A 101 9.19 6.81 -10.47
CA ILE A 101 9.66 5.59 -9.80
C ILE A 101 8.58 4.93 -8.93
N HIS A 102 7.63 5.73 -8.40
CA HIS A 102 6.51 5.20 -7.63
C HIS A 102 5.63 4.26 -8.45
N ILE A 103 5.63 4.37 -9.80
CA ILE A 103 4.87 3.47 -10.66
C ILE A 103 5.30 2.01 -10.47
N PRO A 104 6.54 1.61 -10.80
CA PRO A 104 6.97 0.24 -10.58
C PRO A 104 6.96 -0.16 -9.10
N GLU A 105 7.20 0.77 -8.17
CA GLU A 105 7.22 0.46 -6.72
C GLU A 105 5.86 -0.01 -6.20
N TYR A 106 4.79 0.70 -6.56
CA TYR A 106 3.44 0.37 -6.09
C TYR A 106 2.78 -0.74 -6.91
N VAL A 107 3.19 -0.92 -8.17
CA VAL A 107 2.86 -2.15 -8.92
C VAL A 107 3.43 -3.37 -8.17
N LEU A 108 4.71 -3.33 -7.79
CA LEU A 108 5.33 -4.43 -7.03
C LEU A 108 4.67 -4.63 -5.66
N LEU A 109 4.36 -3.55 -4.94
CA LEU A 109 3.65 -3.64 -3.65
C LEU A 109 2.30 -4.35 -3.77
N ALA A 110 1.50 -4.02 -4.80
CA ALA A 110 0.23 -4.69 -5.07
C ALA A 110 0.42 -6.20 -5.35
N TRP A 111 1.48 -6.57 -6.07
CA TRP A 111 1.85 -7.97 -6.29
C TRP A 111 2.27 -8.70 -5.01
N LEU A 112 3.03 -8.05 -4.12
CA LEU A 112 3.41 -8.60 -2.82
C LEU A 112 2.18 -8.81 -1.92
N LEU A 113 1.30 -7.81 -1.84
CA LEU A 113 0.02 -7.90 -1.12
C LEU A 113 -0.85 -9.02 -1.68
N TYR A 114 -0.93 -9.16 -3.01
CA TYR A 114 -1.60 -10.29 -3.64
C TYR A 114 -0.98 -11.63 -3.23
N ALA A 115 0.34 -11.76 -3.28
CA ALA A 115 1.02 -13.00 -2.92
C ALA A 115 0.77 -13.40 -1.45
N ALA A 116 0.68 -12.41 -0.54
CA ALA A 116 0.37 -12.64 0.86
C ALA A 116 -1.11 -13.00 1.08
N MET A 117 -2.02 -12.17 0.60
CA MET A 117 -3.45 -12.28 0.92
C MET A 117 -4.16 -13.38 0.14
N SER A 118 -3.74 -13.68 -1.09
CA SER A 118 -4.39 -14.68 -1.96
C SER A 118 -4.35 -16.11 -1.44
N ARG A 119 -3.51 -16.39 -0.43
CA ARG A 119 -3.33 -17.72 0.17
C ARG A 119 -4.55 -18.14 0.98
N ASP A 120 -5.11 -17.20 1.72
CA ASP A 120 -6.15 -17.45 2.71
C ASP A 120 -7.49 -16.83 2.31
N TYR A 121 -7.49 -15.81 1.45
CA TYR A 121 -8.69 -15.10 1.05
C TYR A 121 -9.52 -15.91 0.03
N ARG A 122 -10.78 -16.21 0.36
CA ARG A 122 -11.65 -17.10 -0.46
C ARG A 122 -12.81 -16.40 -1.18
N GLY A 123 -13.15 -15.18 -0.80
CA GLY A 123 -14.31 -14.44 -1.33
C GLY A 123 -14.05 -13.58 -2.58
N LYS A 124 -15.07 -12.83 -3.00
CA LYS A 124 -14.94 -11.66 -3.89
C LYS A 124 -14.30 -10.49 -3.12
N GLY A 125 -13.78 -9.49 -3.83
CA GLY A 125 -13.27 -8.27 -3.19
C GLY A 125 -11.78 -8.26 -2.84
N LEU A 126 -11.01 -9.36 -3.03
CA LEU A 126 -9.57 -9.32 -2.72
C LEU A 126 -8.83 -8.22 -3.48
N PHE A 127 -9.16 -7.98 -4.75
CA PHE A 127 -8.52 -6.90 -5.51
C PHE A 127 -8.86 -5.51 -4.98
N ILE A 128 -10.06 -5.33 -4.43
CA ILE A 128 -10.45 -4.09 -3.74
C ILE A 128 -9.61 -3.95 -2.47
N LEU A 129 -9.50 -5.01 -1.67
CA LEU A 129 -8.69 -5.01 -0.46
C LEU A 129 -7.20 -4.72 -0.75
N ILE A 130 -6.63 -5.34 -1.78
CA ILE A 130 -5.24 -5.08 -2.21
C ILE A 130 -5.08 -3.61 -2.58
N PHE A 131 -5.99 -3.06 -3.39
CA PHE A 131 -5.95 -1.65 -3.76
C PHE A 131 -6.04 -0.73 -2.54
N LEU A 132 -6.97 -0.99 -1.61
CA LEU A 132 -7.13 -0.20 -0.38
C LEU A 132 -5.88 -0.27 0.50
N CYS A 133 -5.34 -1.46 0.75
CA CYS A 133 -4.13 -1.61 1.56
C CYS A 133 -2.92 -0.97 0.88
N ALA A 134 -2.74 -1.14 -0.43
CA ALA A 134 -1.64 -0.51 -1.17
C ALA A 134 -1.75 1.02 -1.17
N SER A 135 -2.97 1.56 -1.29
CA SER A 135 -3.20 3.01 -1.25
C SER A 135 -2.94 3.59 0.15
N LEU A 136 -3.37 2.88 1.21
CA LEU A 136 -3.04 3.27 2.58
C LEU A 136 -1.53 3.19 2.84
N LEU A 137 -0.84 2.16 2.36
CA LEU A 137 0.62 2.12 2.41
C LEU A 137 1.26 3.24 1.57
N GLY A 138 0.59 3.69 0.51
CA GLY A 138 0.91 4.90 -0.24
C GLY A 138 0.91 6.17 0.61
N VAL A 139 -0.05 6.27 1.53
CA VAL A 139 -0.10 7.36 2.51
C VAL A 139 1.00 7.18 3.57
N VAL A 140 1.33 5.95 3.97
CA VAL A 140 2.45 5.70 4.90
C VAL A 140 3.77 6.21 4.33
N ASP A 141 4.08 5.85 3.09
CA ASP A 141 5.30 6.32 2.39
C ASP A 141 5.38 7.85 2.38
N GLU A 142 4.29 8.54 2.06
CA GLU A 142 4.27 10.00 2.11
C GLU A 142 4.50 10.56 3.52
N LEU A 143 3.90 9.95 4.55
CA LEU A 143 4.17 10.35 5.95
C LEU A 143 5.65 10.12 6.32
N GLU A 144 6.25 9.01 5.88
CA GLU A 144 7.67 8.73 6.09
C GLU A 144 8.55 9.72 5.31
N GLN A 145 8.19 10.07 4.08
CA GLN A 145 8.86 11.07 3.28
C GLN A 145 8.80 12.45 3.94
N GLY A 146 7.68 12.82 4.55
CA GLY A 146 7.58 14.08 5.28
C GLY A 146 8.51 14.14 6.50
N ILE A 147 8.85 12.99 7.09
CA ILE A 147 9.82 12.89 8.19
C ILE A 147 11.27 12.85 7.65
N HIS A 148 11.47 12.33 6.44
CA HIS A 148 12.79 12.08 5.90
C HIS A 148 13.50 13.39 5.45
N PRO A 149 14.77 13.61 5.85
CA PRO A 149 15.52 14.77 5.40
C PRO A 149 15.64 14.83 3.87
N GLY A 150 15.24 15.96 3.27
CA GLY A 150 15.38 16.18 1.83
C GLY A 150 14.34 15.49 0.96
N ARG A 151 13.22 15.09 1.56
CA ARG A 151 11.96 14.70 0.91
C ARG A 151 10.85 15.66 1.37
N SER A 152 9.70 15.59 0.71
CA SER A 152 8.54 16.42 1.02
C SER A 152 7.27 15.61 0.87
N TYR A 153 6.37 15.76 1.83
CA TYR A 153 5.01 15.22 1.83
C TYR A 153 4.16 15.80 0.69
N GLY A 154 3.48 14.97 -0.09
CA GLY A 154 2.67 15.46 -1.22
C GLY A 154 1.39 14.68 -1.48
N TRP A 155 0.25 15.38 -1.64
CA TRP A 155 -1.00 14.73 -2.05
C TRP A 155 -0.92 14.16 -3.47
N SER A 156 -0.15 14.79 -4.36
CA SER A 156 0.11 14.29 -5.71
C SER A 156 0.73 12.89 -5.66
N ASP A 157 1.63 12.68 -4.72
CA ASP A 157 2.43 11.47 -4.60
C ASP A 157 1.55 10.35 -4.03
N MET A 158 0.68 10.65 -3.06
CA MET A 158 -0.38 9.71 -2.64
C MET A 158 -1.27 9.24 -3.80
N LEU A 159 -1.62 10.14 -4.72
CA LEU A 159 -2.43 9.80 -5.89
C LEU A 159 -1.64 8.97 -6.90
N VAL A 160 -0.38 9.28 -7.14
CA VAL A 160 0.50 8.47 -7.99
C VAL A 160 0.67 7.08 -7.41
N ASN A 161 0.93 6.96 -6.11
CA ASN A 161 1.06 5.70 -5.37
C ASN A 161 -0.21 4.84 -5.51
N SER A 162 -1.38 5.44 -5.26
CA SER A 162 -2.67 4.76 -5.36
C SER A 162 -3.00 4.35 -6.81
N SER A 163 -2.76 5.23 -7.77
CA SER A 163 -2.97 4.94 -9.20
C SER A 163 -2.05 3.82 -9.70
N SER A 164 -0.82 3.78 -9.20
CA SER A 164 0.16 2.75 -9.50
C SER A 164 -0.21 1.40 -8.89
N ALA A 165 -0.82 1.39 -7.70
CA ALA A 165 -1.42 0.19 -7.14
C ALA A 165 -2.56 -0.38 -8.01
N LEU A 166 -3.36 0.48 -8.68
CA LEU A 166 -4.38 0.02 -9.64
C LEU A 166 -3.75 -0.66 -10.86
N ILE A 167 -2.63 -0.13 -11.39
CA ILE A 167 -1.85 -0.80 -12.44
C ILE A 167 -1.46 -2.21 -11.98
N GLY A 168 -0.97 -2.33 -10.75
CA GLY A 168 -0.69 -3.61 -10.10
C GLY A 168 -1.91 -4.53 -10.12
N VAL A 169 -3.06 -4.08 -9.63
CA VAL A 169 -4.31 -4.85 -9.62
C VAL A 169 -4.74 -5.31 -11.01
N PHE A 170 -4.75 -4.43 -12.01
CA PHE A 170 -5.11 -4.80 -13.39
C PHE A 170 -4.13 -5.81 -13.98
N SER A 171 -2.83 -5.64 -13.75
CA SER A 171 -1.83 -6.62 -14.20
C SER A 171 -2.04 -7.99 -13.56
N ILE A 172 -2.38 -8.05 -12.27
CA ILE A 172 -2.67 -9.32 -11.59
C ILE A 172 -3.95 -9.95 -12.15
N LEU A 173 -5.00 -9.16 -12.39
CA LEU A 173 -6.23 -9.64 -13.02
C LEU A 173 -5.97 -10.27 -14.40
N GLY A 174 -5.08 -9.67 -15.19
CA GLY A 174 -4.66 -10.20 -16.48
C GLY A 174 -3.90 -11.52 -16.40
N LEU A 175 -3.08 -11.72 -15.35
CA LEU A 175 -2.24 -12.91 -15.23
C LEU A 175 -2.82 -14.03 -14.38
N THR A 176 -3.91 -13.80 -13.64
CA THR A 176 -4.39 -14.79 -12.66
C THR A 176 -5.69 -15.47 -13.10
N ARG A 177 -5.67 -16.81 -13.04
CA ARG A 177 -6.86 -17.64 -13.21
C ARG A 177 -7.38 -18.06 -11.84
N ARG A 178 -8.26 -17.27 -11.25
CA ARG A 178 -8.87 -17.68 -9.98
C ARG A 178 -10.01 -18.67 -10.18
N ALA A 179 -10.08 -19.62 -9.26
CA ALA A 179 -11.30 -20.38 -9.02
C ALA A 179 -12.44 -19.40 -8.71
N LYS A 180 -13.67 -19.79 -9.07
CA LYS A 180 -14.85 -18.97 -8.84
C LYS A 180 -14.92 -18.60 -7.34
N PRO A 181 -14.85 -17.30 -6.99
CA PRO A 181 -14.79 -16.88 -5.59
C PRO A 181 -16.09 -17.26 -4.85
N SER A 182 -15.98 -17.56 -3.56
CA SER A 182 -17.12 -17.83 -2.67
C SER A 182 -17.83 -16.52 -2.31
N GLY A 183 -18.59 -15.98 -3.28
CA GLY A 183 -19.55 -14.90 -3.06
C GLY A 183 -19.00 -13.63 -2.37
N TRP A 184 -19.91 -12.85 -1.78
CA TRP A 184 -19.61 -11.70 -0.92
C TRP A 184 -19.97 -12.01 0.55
N ASP A 185 -19.97 -13.28 0.95
CA ASP A 185 -20.42 -13.72 2.28
C ASP A 185 -19.68 -13.00 3.42
N TRP A 186 -18.42 -12.63 3.18
CA TRP A 186 -17.61 -11.85 4.12
C TRP A 186 -18.22 -10.49 4.52
N LEU A 187 -19.09 -9.89 3.69
CA LEU A 187 -19.81 -8.65 4.04
C LEU A 187 -20.82 -8.86 5.17
N ARG A 188 -21.50 -10.01 5.18
CA ARG A 188 -22.41 -10.36 6.28
C ARG A 188 -21.61 -10.61 7.55
N ASP A 189 -20.51 -11.33 7.39
CA ASP A 189 -19.58 -11.74 8.43
C ASP A 189 -18.88 -10.54 9.11
N LEU A 190 -18.70 -9.43 8.38
CA LEU A 190 -18.17 -8.17 8.93
C LEU A 190 -18.98 -7.65 10.12
N LYS A 191 -20.28 -7.97 10.23
CA LYS A 191 -21.10 -7.59 11.39
C LYS A 191 -20.57 -8.16 12.70
N ALA A 192 -19.97 -9.36 12.67
CA ALA A 192 -19.33 -9.95 13.86
C ALA A 192 -18.06 -9.20 14.29
N TYR A 193 -17.53 -8.34 13.40
CA TYR A 193 -16.37 -7.48 13.64
C TYR A 193 -16.76 -6.00 13.76
N SER A 194 -18.01 -5.67 14.06
CA SER A 194 -18.52 -4.30 14.15
C SER A 194 -17.67 -3.39 15.05
N GLY A 195 -17.20 -3.91 16.19
CA GLY A 195 -16.29 -3.17 17.07
C GLY A 195 -14.95 -2.83 16.40
N LEU A 196 -14.33 -3.77 15.67
CA LEU A 196 -13.12 -3.48 14.90
C LEU A 196 -13.38 -2.51 13.74
N LEU A 197 -14.56 -2.56 13.13
CA LEU A 197 -14.94 -1.60 12.09
C LEU A 197 -15.06 -0.18 12.63
N ILE A 198 -15.59 -0.02 13.86
CA ILE A 198 -15.62 1.27 14.54
C ILE A 198 -14.19 1.75 14.80
N VAL A 199 -13.30 0.89 15.32
CA VAL A 199 -11.88 1.24 15.52
C VAL A 199 -11.21 1.65 14.21
N ILE A 200 -11.45 0.92 13.11
CA ILE A 200 -10.92 1.26 11.78
C ILE A 200 -11.47 2.60 11.30
N ALA A 201 -12.78 2.85 11.44
CA ALA A 201 -13.40 4.11 11.04
C ALA A 201 -12.84 5.31 11.83
N THR A 202 -12.66 5.15 13.15
CA THR A 202 -12.06 6.16 14.03
C THR A 202 -10.60 6.45 13.64
N GLY A 203 -9.82 5.41 13.35
CA GLY A 203 -8.42 5.55 12.91
C GLY A 203 -8.33 6.24 11.54
N LEU A 204 -9.13 5.78 10.58
CA LEU A 204 -9.16 6.37 9.23
C LEU A 204 -9.58 7.84 9.27
N THR A 205 -10.61 8.18 10.06
CA THR A 205 -11.02 9.58 10.25
C THR A 205 -9.89 10.42 10.82
N GLY A 206 -9.21 9.91 11.85
CA GLY A 206 -8.03 10.55 12.42
C GLY A 206 -6.90 10.76 11.41
N VAL A 207 -6.61 9.75 10.58
CA VAL A 207 -5.60 9.83 9.50
C VAL A 207 -5.98 10.85 8.43
N VAL A 208 -7.24 10.93 8.02
CA VAL A 208 -7.68 11.94 7.04
C VAL A 208 -7.46 13.35 7.59
N LEU A 209 -7.91 13.60 8.82
CA LEU A 209 -7.73 14.90 9.49
C LEU A 209 -6.24 15.22 9.69
N MET A 210 -5.44 14.21 10.03
CA MET A 210 -3.98 14.31 10.16
C MET A 210 -3.36 14.74 8.84
N CYS A 211 -3.63 14.04 7.74
CA CYS A 211 -3.09 14.35 6.43
C CYS A 211 -3.40 15.78 6.01
N VAL A 212 -4.63 16.24 6.22
CA VAL A 212 -5.03 17.63 5.91
C VAL A 212 -4.23 18.63 6.74
N ASN A 213 -4.06 18.40 8.05
CA ASN A 213 -3.33 19.33 8.93
C ASN A 213 -1.82 19.29 8.73
N LEU A 214 -1.27 18.21 8.20
CA LEU A 214 0.16 18.12 7.89
C LEU A 214 0.57 19.05 6.75
N PHE A 215 -0.34 19.41 5.83
CA PHE A 215 -0.08 20.47 4.86
C PHE A 215 0.09 21.84 5.54
N HIS A 216 -0.62 22.11 6.63
CA HIS A 216 -0.40 23.33 7.41
C HIS A 216 0.98 23.31 8.09
N VAL A 217 1.37 22.18 8.68
CA VAL A 217 2.72 21.99 9.27
C VAL A 217 3.81 22.21 8.22
N GLN A 218 3.68 21.57 7.05
CA GLN A 218 4.59 21.74 5.93
C GLN A 218 4.69 23.20 5.49
N SER A 219 3.54 23.90 5.34
CA SER A 219 3.50 25.31 4.95
C SER A 219 4.14 26.25 5.99
N ALA A 220 4.15 25.85 7.27
CA ALA A 220 4.79 26.57 8.37
C ALA A 220 6.29 26.21 8.52
N GLY A 221 6.94 25.75 7.45
CA GLY A 221 8.35 25.39 7.44
C GLY A 221 8.66 24.04 8.09
N GLY A 222 7.64 23.24 8.38
CA GLY A 222 7.74 21.92 8.98
C GLY A 222 7.86 21.88 10.50
N VAL A 223 7.59 23.00 11.16
CA VAL A 223 7.51 23.09 12.62
C VAL A 223 6.22 22.44 13.10
N PHE A 224 6.33 21.29 13.76
CA PHE A 224 5.16 20.52 14.20
C PHE A 224 4.47 21.16 15.42
N HIS A 225 5.25 21.47 16.47
CA HIS A 225 4.72 22.04 17.71
C HIS A 225 4.26 23.48 17.52
N GLY A 226 3.05 23.78 17.99
CA GLY A 226 2.43 25.09 17.83
C GLY A 226 1.66 25.27 16.50
N VAL A 227 1.82 24.35 15.55
CA VAL A 227 1.08 24.36 14.27
C VAL A 227 0.10 23.19 14.19
N TYR A 228 0.57 21.96 14.50
CA TYR A 228 -0.29 20.78 14.46
C TYR A 228 -1.33 20.82 15.60
N PRO A 229 -2.62 20.51 15.34
CA PRO A 229 -3.66 20.64 16.36
C PRO A 229 -3.44 19.71 17.57
N PRO A 230 -3.36 20.24 18.81
CA PRO A 230 -3.09 19.42 19.99
C PRO A 230 -4.15 18.34 20.26
N TRP A 231 -5.42 18.62 19.96
CA TRP A 231 -6.51 17.64 20.11
C TRP A 231 -6.38 16.46 19.15
N LEU A 232 -5.82 16.67 17.96
CA LEU A 232 -5.61 15.64 16.95
C LEU A 232 -4.38 14.78 17.29
N LEU A 233 -3.37 15.39 17.91
CA LEU A 233 -2.28 14.64 18.52
C LEU A 233 -2.78 13.78 19.69
N ALA A 234 -3.60 14.34 20.58
CA ALA A 234 -4.23 13.60 21.68
C ALA A 234 -5.09 12.44 21.16
N TRP A 235 -5.82 12.63 20.06
CA TRP A 235 -6.53 11.55 19.37
C TRP A 235 -5.57 10.43 18.95
N SER A 236 -4.42 10.77 18.35
CA SER A 236 -3.44 9.77 17.91
C SER A 236 -2.89 8.95 19.09
N PHE A 237 -2.58 9.60 20.21
CA PHE A 237 -2.20 8.91 21.45
C PHE A 237 -3.33 7.98 21.94
N PHE A 238 -4.55 8.49 22.02
CA PHE A 238 -5.70 7.70 22.45
C PHE A 238 -5.94 6.50 21.54
N TYR A 239 -5.83 6.67 20.23
CA TYR A 239 -5.94 5.61 19.24
C TYR A 239 -4.89 4.52 19.44
N MET A 240 -3.63 4.91 19.65
CA MET A 240 -2.53 3.98 19.90
C MET A 240 -2.69 3.18 21.19
N ILE A 241 -3.36 3.73 22.21
CA ILE A 241 -3.60 3.00 23.47
C ILE A 241 -4.86 2.13 23.35
N SER A 242 -5.95 2.70 22.85
CA SER A 242 -7.26 2.04 22.77
C SER A 242 -7.28 0.87 21.79
N THR A 243 -6.57 0.96 20.67
CA THR A 243 -6.53 -0.10 19.64
C THR A 243 -5.98 -1.43 20.17
N PRO A 244 -4.74 -1.51 20.71
CA PRO A 244 -4.22 -2.76 21.26
C PRO A 244 -5.03 -3.24 22.47
N LEU A 245 -5.52 -2.31 23.31
CA LEU A 245 -6.41 -2.67 24.43
C LEU A 245 -7.71 -3.32 23.93
N PHE A 246 -8.33 -2.78 22.88
CA PHE A 246 -9.52 -3.34 22.26
C PHE A 246 -9.25 -4.75 21.72
N VAL A 247 -8.16 -4.92 20.94
CA VAL A 247 -7.77 -6.22 20.39
C VAL A 247 -7.48 -7.24 21.50
N TYR A 248 -6.82 -6.81 22.57
CA TYR A 248 -6.48 -7.65 23.72
C TYR A 248 -7.73 -8.09 24.50
N THR A 249 -8.62 -7.16 24.81
CA THR A 249 -9.87 -7.41 25.58
C THR A 249 -10.85 -8.29 24.80
N HIS A 250 -10.86 -8.20 23.47
CA HIS A 250 -11.76 -8.97 22.61
C HIS A 250 -11.07 -10.20 21.97
N ARG A 251 -9.85 -10.54 22.40
CA ARG A 251 -9.04 -11.60 21.78
C ARG A 251 -9.72 -12.97 21.73
N SER A 252 -10.51 -13.31 22.74
CA SER A 252 -11.21 -14.61 22.83
C SER A 252 -12.31 -14.72 21.79
N VAL A 253 -13.13 -13.67 21.66
CA VAL A 253 -14.17 -13.57 20.63
C VAL A 253 -13.54 -13.60 19.25
N ILE A 254 -12.47 -12.82 19.03
CA ILE A 254 -11.81 -12.76 17.73
C ILE A 254 -11.13 -14.09 17.37
N ALA A 255 -10.49 -14.76 18.35
CA ALA A 255 -9.88 -16.07 18.15
C ALA A 255 -10.91 -17.15 17.77
N ALA A 256 -12.11 -17.10 18.38
CA ALA A 256 -13.18 -18.03 18.05
C ALA A 256 -13.72 -17.86 16.62
N LEU A 257 -13.75 -16.62 16.10
CA LEU A 257 -14.23 -16.31 14.74
C LEU A 257 -13.18 -16.62 13.64
N HIS A 258 -11.89 -16.59 13.99
CA HIS A 258 -10.76 -16.66 13.06
C HIS A 258 -10.75 -17.88 12.12
N PRO A 259 -10.89 -19.14 12.57
CA PRO A 259 -10.84 -20.30 11.69
C PRO A 259 -12.01 -20.37 10.69
N VAL A 260 -13.12 -19.69 11.00
CA VAL A 260 -14.35 -19.70 10.17
C VAL A 260 -14.42 -18.49 9.24
N MET A 261 -13.81 -17.35 9.63
CA MET A 261 -13.99 -16.04 9.00
C MET A 261 -12.67 -15.41 8.51
N ILE A 262 -11.77 -16.25 7.98
CA ILE A 262 -10.42 -15.82 7.56
C ILE A 262 -10.43 -14.70 6.51
N THR A 263 -11.43 -14.67 5.62
CA THR A 263 -11.60 -13.61 4.62
C THR A 263 -11.92 -12.27 5.31
N THR A 264 -12.81 -12.28 6.30
CA THR A 264 -13.23 -11.10 7.07
C THR A 264 -12.09 -10.55 7.91
N LYS A 265 -11.24 -11.42 8.47
CA LYS A 265 -10.02 -11.02 9.17
C LYS A 265 -9.08 -10.19 8.29
N MET A 266 -8.95 -10.53 7.00
CA MET A 266 -8.08 -9.81 6.07
C MET A 266 -8.59 -8.39 5.77
N TRP A 267 -9.88 -8.12 5.97
CA TRP A 267 -10.45 -6.77 5.86
C TRP A 267 -10.25 -5.91 7.11
N THR A 268 -9.78 -6.47 8.21
CA THR A 268 -9.64 -5.74 9.48
C THR A 268 -8.19 -5.56 9.87
N TYR A 269 -7.45 -6.65 10.09
CA TYR A 269 -6.11 -6.59 10.69
C TYR A 269 -5.05 -5.82 9.88
N PRO A 270 -4.90 -6.04 8.55
CA PRO A 270 -3.93 -5.29 7.77
C PRO A 270 -4.22 -3.79 7.78
N ILE A 271 -5.48 -3.39 7.60
CA ILE A 271 -5.90 -1.98 7.64
C ILE A 271 -5.63 -1.39 9.04
N LEU A 272 -5.98 -2.11 10.10
CA LEU A 272 -5.74 -1.68 11.47
C LEU A 272 -4.24 -1.47 11.75
N ALA A 273 -3.39 -2.38 11.30
CA ALA A 273 -1.94 -2.28 11.46
C ALA A 273 -1.37 -1.06 10.72
N ILE A 274 -1.84 -0.80 9.50
CA ILE A 274 -1.43 0.36 8.71
C ILE A 274 -1.85 1.67 9.40
N LEU A 275 -3.12 1.78 9.81
CA LEU A 275 -3.63 2.96 10.52
C LEU A 275 -2.91 3.20 11.84
N TYR A 276 -2.66 2.14 12.61
CA TYR A 276 -1.89 2.21 13.84
C TYR A 276 -0.49 2.79 13.59
N TYR A 277 0.17 2.33 12.52
CA TYR A 277 1.49 2.82 12.16
C TYR A 277 1.49 4.31 11.77
N MET A 278 0.49 4.78 11.01
CA MET A 278 0.34 6.21 10.69
C MET A 278 0.18 7.07 11.94
N HIS A 279 -0.64 6.65 12.90
CA HIS A 279 -0.78 7.36 14.18
C HIS A 279 0.51 7.32 15.01
N PHE A 280 1.23 6.19 14.98
CA PHE A 280 2.55 6.07 15.60
C PHE A 280 3.56 7.06 15.01
N LEU A 281 3.61 7.23 13.68
CA LEU A 281 4.50 8.20 13.03
C LEU A 281 4.25 9.62 13.55
N MET A 282 3.01 10.03 13.74
CA MET A 282 2.71 11.39 14.25
C MET A 282 3.09 11.57 15.71
N VAL A 283 2.85 10.57 16.54
CA VAL A 283 3.32 10.59 17.93
C VAL A 283 4.85 10.63 17.98
N PHE A 284 5.51 9.88 17.11
CA PHE A 284 6.96 9.91 16.97
C PHE A 284 7.47 11.30 16.57
N VAL A 285 6.85 11.95 15.58
CA VAL A 285 7.20 13.32 15.17
C VAL A 285 7.06 14.30 16.33
N ALA A 286 5.94 14.23 17.06
CA ALA A 286 5.68 15.09 18.21
C ALA A 286 6.72 14.89 19.33
N ILE A 287 7.09 13.65 19.65
CA ILE A 287 8.03 13.36 20.74
C ILE A 287 9.46 13.75 20.37
N THR A 288 9.88 13.44 19.14
CA THR A 288 11.26 13.66 18.70
C THR A 288 11.54 15.09 18.27
N GLY A 289 10.50 15.83 17.89
CA GLY A 289 10.64 17.18 17.34
C GLY A 289 11.30 17.21 15.96
N VAL A 290 11.34 16.07 15.25
CA VAL A 290 11.80 16.04 13.86
C VAL A 290 10.90 16.94 13.00
N MET A 291 11.52 17.70 12.09
CA MET A 291 10.75 18.54 11.16
C MET A 291 9.94 17.67 10.20
N PHE A 292 8.71 18.09 9.92
CA PHE A 292 7.83 17.43 8.95
C PHE A 292 7.70 18.31 7.70
N LYS A 293 8.26 17.90 6.56
CA LYS A 293 8.38 18.72 5.34
C LYS A 293 7.64 18.15 4.14
#